data_AF-A0A1V5CSE8-F1
#
_entry.id   AF-A0A1V5CSE8-F1
#
_cell.length_a   1.000
_cell.length_b   1.000
_cell.length_c   1.000
_cell.angle_alpha   90.00
_cell.angle_beta   90.00
_cell.angle_gamma   90.00
#
_symmetry.space_group_name_H-M   'P 1'
#
loop_
_entity.id
_entity.type
_entity.pdbx_description
1 polymer ?
#
loop_
_entity_poly.entity_id
_entity_poly.type
_entity_poly.pdbx_seq_one_letter_code
_entity_poly.pdbx_strand_id
1 'polypeptide(L)'
;MLRKKIDKIIELKETMIRGKEREIEDAALEVKKIVLNIHMTEETIHKSHNNLGAALITGSDFSVLKDYLSYLESRKDALMGEKKDKEKKIESLRSQLFELAKEKKMFEKLKSKMAASLKKSINRRQQKLLDDIALRIDTRLH
;
A
#
# COMPACT_ATOMS: atom_id res chain seq x y z
N MET A 1 26.00 -6.13 -18.33
CA MET A 1 26.03 -5.26 -17.13
C MET A 1 24.67 -4.57 -16.87
N LEU A 2 24.04 -3.93 -17.86
CA LEU A 2 22.78 -3.18 -17.68
C LEU A 2 21.55 -4.05 -17.30
N ARG A 3 21.41 -5.25 -17.88
CA ARG A 3 20.31 -6.19 -17.54
C ARG A 3 20.29 -6.56 -16.05
N LYS A 4 21.44 -6.95 -15.49
CA LYS A 4 21.60 -7.25 -14.06
C LYS A 4 21.25 -6.06 -13.16
N LYS A 5 21.55 -4.82 -13.61
CA LYS A 5 21.17 -3.59 -12.88
C LYS A 5 19.65 -3.41 -12.85
N ILE A 6 18.95 -3.64 -13.97
CA ILE A 6 17.48 -3.54 -14.04
C ILE A 6 16.82 -4.63 -13.20
N ASP A 7 17.32 -5.87 -13.26
CA ASP A 7 16.80 -6.97 -12.45
C ASP A 7 16.89 -6.62 -10.95
N LYS A 8 18.03 -6.10 -10.50
CA LYS A 8 18.21 -5.65 -9.12
C LYS A 8 17.29 -4.48 -8.73
N ILE A 9 17.03 -3.54 -9.65
CA ILE A 9 16.07 -2.45 -9.40
C ILE A 9 14.64 -3.00 -9.23
N ILE A 10 14.24 -3.96 -10.06
CA ILE A 10 12.92 -4.60 -9.96
C ILE A 10 12.79 -5.33 -8.61
N GLU A 11 13.79 -6.12 -8.21
CA GLU A 11 13.81 -6.81 -6.91
C GLU A 11 13.71 -5.84 -5.72
N LEU A 12 14.44 -4.71 -5.78
CA LEU A 12 14.35 -3.67 -4.77
C LEU A 12 12.95 -3.06 -4.73
N LYS A 13 12.35 -2.74 -5.88
CA LYS A 13 10.98 -2.20 -5.96
C LYS A 13 9.95 -3.17 -5.41
N GLU A 14 10.07 -4.46 -5.70
CA GLU A 14 9.20 -5.49 -5.11
C GLU A 14 9.31 -5.56 -3.59
N THR A 15 10.52 -5.42 -3.06
CA THR A 15 10.74 -5.39 -1.62
C THR A 15 10.12 -4.14 -0.98
N MET A 16 10.23 -2.98 -1.62
CA MET A 16 9.58 -1.74 -1.18
C MET A 16 8.06 -1.86 -1.23
N ILE A 17 7.50 -2.46 -2.28
CA ILE A 17 6.06 -2.73 -2.43
C ILE A 17 5.55 -3.60 -1.27
N ARG A 18 6.21 -4.75 -1.01
CA ARG A 18 5.86 -5.63 0.11
C ARG A 18 5.99 -4.95 1.48
N GLY A 19 6.90 -3.99 1.61
CA GLY A 19 7.03 -3.16 2.81
C GLY A 19 5.82 -2.25 2.98
N LYS A 20 5.42 -1.55 1.90
CA LYS A 20 4.27 -0.64 1.91
C LYS A 20 2.94 -1.36 2.10
N GLU A 21 2.77 -2.54 1.51
CA GLU A 21 1.59 -3.39 1.75
C GLU A 21 1.45 -3.73 3.23
N ARG A 22 2.53 -4.14 3.90
CA ARG A 22 2.55 -4.38 5.35
C ARG A 22 2.22 -3.12 6.17
N GLU A 23 2.82 -1.97 5.84
CA GLU A 23 2.49 -0.71 6.51
C GLU A 23 1.00 -0.34 6.40
N ILE A 24 0.36 -0.64 5.26
CA ILE A 24 -1.08 -0.42 5.05
C ILE A 24 -1.89 -1.40 5.90
N GLU A 25 -1.52 -2.68 5.94
CA GLU A 25 -2.18 -3.70 6.76
C GLU A 25 -2.12 -3.35 8.25
N ASP A 26 -0.95 -2.96 8.75
CA ASP A 26 -0.76 -2.55 10.14
C ASP A 26 -1.64 -1.34 10.49
N ALA A 27 -1.63 -0.32 9.63
CA ALA A 27 -2.47 0.87 9.83
C ALA A 27 -3.98 0.52 9.78
N ALA A 28 -4.39 -0.41 8.91
CA ALA A 28 -5.77 -0.86 8.83
C ALA A 28 -6.19 -1.64 10.10
N LEU A 29 -5.29 -2.43 10.68
CA LEU A 29 -5.53 -3.10 11.96
C LEU A 29 -5.68 -2.09 13.11
N GLU A 30 -4.89 -1.03 13.12
CA GLU A 30 -5.04 0.07 14.10
C GLU A 30 -6.40 0.76 13.96
N VAL A 31 -6.83 1.08 12.74
CA VAL A 31 -8.16 1.66 12.48
C VAL A 31 -9.27 0.76 13.02
N LYS A 32 -9.18 -0.57 12.79
CA LYS A 32 -10.15 -1.53 13.33
C LYS A 32 -10.21 -1.49 14.86
N LYS A 33 -9.06 -1.40 15.54
CA LYS A 33 -9.00 -1.26 17.01
C LYS A 33 -9.65 0.04 17.48
N ILE A 34 -9.39 1.15 16.80
CA ILE A 34 -9.99 2.45 17.13
C ILE A 34 -11.51 2.39 16.95
N VAL A 35 -12.01 1.80 15.87
CA VAL A 35 -13.45 1.62 15.64
C VAL A 35 -14.11 0.80 16.75
N LEU A 36 -13.47 -0.29 17.19
CA LEU A 36 -13.96 -1.08 18.32
C LEU A 36 -14.03 -0.23 19.62
N ASN A 37 -12.99 0.56 19.89
CA ASN A 37 -12.96 1.44 21.07
C ASN A 37 -14.05 2.53 21.01
N ILE A 38 -14.33 3.08 19.82
CA ILE A 38 -15.43 4.02 19.62
C ILE A 38 -16.76 3.35 19.99
N HIS A 39 -17.00 2.15 19.46
CA HIS A 39 -18.23 1.40 19.73
C HIS A 39 -18.41 1.10 21.23
N MET A 40 -17.36 0.64 21.91
CA MET A 40 -17.39 0.42 23.36
C MET A 40 -17.67 1.71 24.16
N THR A 41 -17.11 2.84 23.71
CA THR A 41 -17.34 4.15 24.33
C THR A 41 -18.80 4.58 24.14
N GLU A 42 -19.36 4.40 22.93
CA GLU A 42 -20.77 4.69 22.63
C GLU A 42 -21.74 3.82 23.45
N GLU A 43 -21.47 2.53 23.59
CA GLU A 43 -22.25 1.65 24.47
C GLU A 43 -22.21 2.11 25.92
N THR A 44 -21.04 2.57 26.39
CA THR A 44 -20.86 3.06 27.76
C THR A 44 -21.63 4.37 27.98
N ILE A 45 -21.60 5.29 27.01
CA ILE A 45 -22.41 6.51 27.00
C ILE A 45 -23.90 6.15 27.07
N HIS A 46 -24.36 5.21 26.23
CA HIS A 46 -25.76 4.80 26.19
C HIS A 46 -26.22 4.18 27.51
N LYS A 47 -25.44 3.27 28.09
CA LYS A 47 -25.71 2.68 29.42
C LYS A 47 -25.77 3.75 30.52
N SER A 48 -24.85 4.72 30.48
CA SER A 48 -24.79 5.80 31.46
C SER A 48 -26.00 6.75 31.35
N HIS A 49 -26.47 7.04 30.14
CA HIS A 49 -27.72 7.77 29.92
C HIS A 49 -28.96 7.02 30.42
N ASN A 50 -29.03 5.71 30.18
CA ASN A 50 -30.15 4.89 30.66
C ASN A 50 -30.19 4.88 32.20
N ASN A 51 -29.03 4.85 32.86
CA ASN A 51 -28.95 4.97 34.32
C ASN A 51 -29.45 6.32 34.82
N LEU A 52 -29.15 7.42 34.10
CA LEU A 52 -29.69 8.75 34.41
C LEU A 52 -31.21 8.82 34.34
N GLY A 53 -31.82 8.12 33.37
CA GLY A 53 -33.27 8.12 33.17
C GLY A 53 -34.05 7.19 34.11
N ALA A 54 -33.40 6.17 34.69
CA ALA A 54 -34.07 5.10 35.43
C ALA A 54 -33.91 5.17 36.97
N ALA A 55 -32.92 5.87 37.50
CA ALA A 55 -32.60 5.86 38.93
C ALA A 55 -33.13 7.10 39.68
N LEU A 56 -33.46 6.91 40.97
CA LEU A 56 -33.59 8.01 41.93
C LEU A 56 -32.19 8.45 42.35
N ILE A 57 -31.60 9.36 41.58
CA ILE A 57 -30.20 9.78 41.70
C ILE A 57 -30.12 11.00 42.62
N THR A 58 -29.16 11.03 43.54
CA THR A 58 -28.91 12.22 44.36
C THR A 58 -28.27 13.32 43.51
N GLY A 59 -28.38 14.59 43.94
CA GLY A 59 -27.77 15.71 43.19
C GLY A 59 -26.26 15.56 42.97
N SER A 60 -25.54 14.97 43.92
CA SER A 60 -24.11 14.68 43.81
C SER A 60 -23.82 13.57 42.79
N ASP A 61 -24.60 12.48 42.81
CA ASP A 61 -24.43 11.37 41.87
C ASP A 61 -24.72 11.82 40.44
N PHE A 62 -25.69 12.72 40.26
CA PHE A 62 -25.99 13.33 38.98
C PHE A 62 -24.81 14.15 38.43
N SER A 63 -24.17 14.96 39.28
CA SER A 63 -23.01 15.76 38.87
C SER A 63 -21.86 14.87 38.41
N VAL A 64 -21.55 13.81 39.16
CA VAL A 64 -20.47 12.86 38.81
C VAL A 64 -20.77 12.15 37.49
N LEU A 65 -22.00 11.68 37.31
CA LEU A 65 -22.42 11.02 36.06
C LEU A 65 -22.38 11.96 34.86
N LYS A 66 -22.77 13.22 35.04
CA LYS A 66 -22.69 14.24 34.00
C LYS A 66 -21.23 14.49 33.58
N ASP A 67 -20.33 14.71 34.54
CA ASP A 67 -18.91 14.94 34.25
C ASP A 67 -18.29 13.72 33.55
N TYR A 68 -18.66 12.51 33.97
CA TYR A 68 -18.22 11.28 33.32
C TYR A 68 -18.73 11.15 31.87
N LEU A 69 -19.99 11.50 31.60
CA LEU A 69 -20.53 11.55 30.25
C LEU A 69 -19.77 12.54 29.36
N SER A 70 -19.50 13.75 29.86
CA SER A 70 -18.70 14.74 29.12
C SER A 70 -17.28 14.25 28.83
N TYR A 71 -16.68 13.51 29.77
CA TYR A 71 -15.40 12.83 29.52
C TYR A 71 -15.50 11.78 28.41
N LEU A 72 -16.54 10.92 28.43
CA LEU A 72 -16.73 9.89 27.41
C LEU A 72 -16.99 10.49 26.01
N GLU A 73 -17.76 11.56 25.92
CA GLU A 73 -17.98 12.30 24.68
C GLU A 73 -16.65 12.87 24.14
N SER A 74 -15.88 13.54 25.00
CA SER A 74 -14.55 14.04 24.64
C SER A 74 -13.61 12.92 24.19
N ARG A 75 -13.67 11.75 24.84
CA ARG A 75 -12.89 10.57 24.47
C ARG A 75 -13.31 10.02 23.12
N LYS A 76 -14.61 9.98 22.83
CA LYS A 76 -15.14 9.57 21.51
C LYS A 76 -14.65 10.51 20.42
N ASP A 77 -14.72 11.83 20.64
CA ASP A 77 -14.23 12.81 19.67
C ASP A 77 -12.75 12.66 19.38
N ALA A 78 -11.94 12.43 20.43
CA ALA A 78 -10.52 12.13 20.27
C ALA A 78 -10.27 10.87 19.43
N LEU A 79 -10.99 9.77 19.71
CA LEU A 79 -10.91 8.54 18.93
C LEU A 79 -11.35 8.72 17.46
N MET A 80 -12.37 9.54 17.20
CA MET A 80 -12.77 9.88 15.84
C MET A 80 -11.69 10.67 15.10
N GLY A 81 -11.01 11.59 15.80
CA GLY A 81 -9.84 12.31 15.29
C GLY A 81 -8.70 11.35 14.92
N GLU A 82 -8.32 10.48 15.85
CA GLU A 82 -7.29 9.45 15.62
C GLU A 82 -7.62 8.55 14.42
N LYS A 83 -8.88 8.09 14.32
CA LYS A 83 -9.37 7.30 13.18
C LYS A 83 -9.13 8.03 11.86
N LYS A 84 -9.57 9.29 11.78
CA LYS A 84 -9.47 10.11 10.56
C LYS A 84 -8.01 10.31 10.14
N ASP A 85 -7.10 10.52 11.08
CA ASP A 85 -5.69 10.70 10.78
C ASP A 85 -5.03 9.40 10.31
N LYS A 86 -5.41 8.24 10.88
CA LYS A 86 -4.95 6.93 10.40
C LYS A 86 -5.50 6.62 9.00
N GLU A 87 -6.75 6.95 8.71
CA GLU A 87 -7.34 6.79 7.37
C GLU A 87 -6.61 7.67 6.33
N LYS A 88 -6.28 8.91 6.66
CA LYS A 88 -5.44 9.78 5.80
C LYS A 88 -4.05 9.18 5.56
N LYS A 89 -3.43 8.60 6.59
CA LYS A 89 -2.14 7.91 6.47
C LYS A 89 -2.24 6.74 5.50
N ILE A 90 -3.29 5.91 5.60
CA ILE A 90 -3.53 4.80 4.68
C ILE A 90 -3.65 5.31 3.24
N GLU A 91 -4.38 6.40 3.01
CA GLU A 91 -4.55 6.96 1.66
C GLU A 91 -3.22 7.47 1.07
N SER A 92 -2.39 8.11 1.90
CA SER A 92 -1.03 8.48 1.50
C SER A 92 -0.17 7.25 1.15
N LEU A 93 -0.24 6.19 1.96
CA LEU A 93 0.51 4.95 1.71
C LEU A 93 0.05 4.27 0.42
N ARG A 94 -1.26 4.24 0.14
CA ARG A 94 -1.82 3.72 -1.12
C ARG A 94 -1.32 4.50 -2.34
N SER A 95 -1.25 5.82 -2.22
CA SER A 95 -0.71 6.67 -3.29
C SER A 95 0.77 6.38 -3.55
N GLN A 96 1.58 6.21 -2.50
CA GLN A 96 2.99 5.81 -2.62
C GLN A 96 3.14 4.41 -3.25
N LEU A 97 2.30 3.45 -2.84
CA LEU A 97 2.29 2.09 -3.38
C LEU A 97 1.96 2.10 -4.89
N PHE A 98 1.00 2.92 -5.30
CA PHE A 98 0.63 3.07 -6.71
C PHE A 98 1.81 3.57 -7.56
N GLU A 99 2.53 4.60 -7.11
CA GLU A 99 3.70 5.10 -7.82
C GLU A 99 4.82 4.07 -7.88
N LEU A 100 5.08 3.33 -6.80
CA LEU A 100 6.06 2.22 -6.80
C LEU A 100 5.68 1.12 -7.81
N ALA A 101 4.40 0.76 -7.89
CA ALA A 101 3.91 -0.23 -8.84
C ALA A 101 4.06 0.25 -10.30
N LYS A 102 3.76 1.53 -10.56
CA LYS A 102 3.92 2.16 -11.88
C LYS A 102 5.39 2.16 -12.31
N GLU A 103 6.30 2.55 -11.42
CA GLU A 103 7.74 2.52 -11.69
C GLU A 103 8.24 1.10 -11.95
N LYS A 104 7.83 0.12 -11.14
CA LYS A 104 8.16 -1.30 -11.37
C LYS A 104 7.76 -1.73 -12.78
N LYS A 105 6.54 -1.42 -13.20
CA LYS A 105 6.02 -1.72 -14.55
C LYS A 105 6.83 -1.04 -15.66
N MET A 106 7.37 0.16 -15.42
CA MET A 106 8.27 0.83 -16.36
C MET A 106 9.60 0.07 -16.51
N PHE A 107 10.19 -0.40 -15.41
CA PHE A 107 11.41 -1.20 -15.45
C PHE A 107 11.21 -2.57 -16.11
N GLU A 108 10.07 -3.22 -15.88
CA GLU A 108 9.69 -4.46 -16.58
C GLU A 108 9.58 -4.23 -18.10
N LYS A 109 8.93 -3.15 -18.53
CA LYS A 109 8.86 -2.77 -19.95
C LYS A 109 10.26 -2.52 -20.53
N LEU A 110 11.15 -1.86 -19.80
CA LEU A 110 12.52 -1.62 -20.22
C LEU A 110 13.29 -2.94 -20.39
N LYS A 111 13.15 -3.86 -19.43
CA LYS A 111 13.73 -5.21 -19.49
C LYS A 111 13.28 -5.97 -20.74
N SER A 112 11.99 -5.94 -21.04
CA SER A 112 11.42 -6.58 -22.25
C SER A 112 11.93 -5.96 -23.54
N LYS A 113 11.99 -4.62 -23.63
CA LYS A 113 12.55 -3.92 -24.80
C LYS A 113 14.02 -4.27 -25.03
N MET A 114 14.82 -4.36 -23.96
CA MET A 114 16.22 -4.76 -24.06
C MET A 114 16.38 -6.20 -24.56
N ALA A 115 15.57 -7.13 -24.06
CA ALA A 115 15.58 -8.52 -24.52
C ALA A 115 15.24 -8.62 -26.01
N ALA A 116 14.21 -7.89 -26.46
CA ALA A 116 13.82 -7.85 -27.87
C ALA A 116 14.92 -7.26 -28.77
N SER A 117 15.57 -6.17 -28.33
CA SER A 117 16.68 -5.55 -29.06
C SER A 117 17.88 -6.49 -29.19
N LEU A 118 18.24 -7.19 -28.11
CA LEU A 118 19.32 -8.17 -28.11
C LEU A 118 19.03 -9.32 -29.09
N LYS A 119 17.81 -9.88 -29.05
CA LYS A 119 17.38 -10.94 -29.98
C LYS A 119 17.48 -10.48 -31.43
N LYS A 120 17.02 -9.25 -31.73
CA LYS A 120 17.10 -8.68 -33.08
C LYS A 120 18.55 -8.49 -33.54
N SER A 121 19.44 -8.07 -32.65
CA SER A 121 20.88 -7.92 -32.95
C SER A 121 21.54 -9.26 -33.26
N ILE A 122 21.26 -10.30 -32.46
CA ILE A 122 21.77 -11.66 -32.68
C ILE A 122 21.28 -12.19 -34.03
N ASN A 123 19.98 -12.10 -34.30
CA ASN A 123 19.40 -12.57 -35.56
C ASN A 123 20.02 -11.87 -36.78
N ARG A 124 20.21 -10.54 -36.72
CA ARG A 124 20.88 -9.79 -37.80
C ARG A 124 22.33 -10.26 -38.02
N ARG A 125 23.06 -10.56 -36.95
CA ARG A 125 24.44 -11.07 -37.05
C ARG A 125 24.48 -12.46 -37.67
N GLN A 126 23.55 -13.33 -37.29
CA GLN A 126 23.41 -14.68 -37.85
C GLN A 126 23.03 -14.63 -39.33
N GLN A 127 22.05 -13.79 -39.71
CA GLN A 127 21.67 -13.59 -41.12
C GLN A 127 22.85 -13.13 -41.97
N LYS A 128 23.56 -12.08 -41.53
CA LYS A 128 24.77 -11.62 -42.25
C LYS A 128 25.81 -12.73 -42.44
N LEU A 129 26.04 -13.55 -41.40
CA LEU A 129 26.98 -14.66 -41.51
C LEU A 129 26.52 -15.71 -42.53
N LEU A 130 25.23 -16.04 -42.55
CA LEU A 130 24.67 -16.98 -43.52
C LEU A 130 24.74 -16.42 -44.95
N ASP A 131 24.43 -15.14 -45.12
CA ASP A 131 24.53 -14.44 -46.40
C ASP A 131 25.97 -14.43 -46.92
N ASP A 132 26.95 -14.11 -46.04
CA ASP A 132 28.38 -14.14 -46.37
C ASP A 132 28.86 -15.55 -46.78
N ILE A 133 28.35 -16.60 -46.12
CA ILE A 133 28.66 -17.99 -46.48
C ILE A 133 28.05 -18.34 -47.84
N ALA A 134 26.79 -17.98 -48.07
CA ALA A 134 26.11 -18.23 -49.34
C ALA A 134 26.86 -17.60 -50.52
N LEU A 135 27.26 -16.34 -50.39
CA LEU A 135 28.05 -15.63 -51.42
C LEU A 135 29.39 -16.31 -51.72
N ARG A 136 30.06 -16.87 -50.71
CA ARG A 136 31.33 -17.61 -50.88
C ARG A 136 31.16 -18.98 -51.54
N ILE A 137 30.01 -19.62 -51.36
CA ILE A 137 29.69 -20.89 -52.03
C ILE A 137 29.37 -20.62 -53.49
N ASP A 138 28.55 -19.59 -53.76
CA ASP A 138 28.12 -19.21 -55.12
C ASP A 138 29.33 -18.82 -56.00
N THR A 139 30.26 -18.05 -55.44
CA THR A 139 31.54 -17.67 -56.11
C THR A 139 32.53 -18.83 -56.30
N ARG A 140 32.30 -20.01 -55.71
CA ARG A 140 33.12 -21.21 -55.93
C ARG A 140 32.50 -22.21 -56.90
N LEU A 141 31.19 -22.09 -57.15
CA LEU A 141 30.43 -22.94 -58.06
C LEU A 141 30.35 -22.36 -59.48
N HIS A 142 30.80 -21.12 -59.65
CA HIS A 142 30.96 -20.39 -60.90
C HIS A 142 32.43 -20.05 -61.15
#